data_AF-A0A183HDE4-F1
#
_entry.id   AF-A0A183HDE4-F1
#
_cell.length_a   1.000
_cell.length_b   1.000
_cell.length_c   1.000
_cell.angle_alpha   90.00
_cell.angle_beta   90.00
_cell.angle_gamma   90.00
#
_symmetry.space_group_name_H-M   'P 1'
#
loop_
_entity.id
_entity.type
_entity.pdbx_description
1 polymer ?
#
loop_
_entity_poly.entity_id
_entity_poly.type
_entity_poly.pdbx_seq_one_letter_code
_entity_poly.pdbx_strand_id
1 'polypeptide(L)'
;MIFIFDFQKAASKSHVNIPVERLHFHRWLQFGCSNNVKEHPIFPFILQNLAIHLYSRKNYLTTKFCFGEKYLTNLSSKPLFEELREKILPQMEYKSEKGISLFYKAFAQWLSNPKICSMSFHAFDDFLLDHLLQFIVADDFHPWVEYMNIDELRKKISDEQKLYIFACHLGSLVVSPPIIRARNFTQLITQFSKRSQALPYPVIPLHPTLPQEIPFDLSIACNSRRCLKPYAAHLREISEAARVFVSAKDQMEILDDEYVGYYPDLYGKSATELAIVLKCGTAFGSKCAHPITSTVIVTASRYQTSIEAKMKANRQKRSNELASIYSKLFEQTSLHCANLENIILKMHNHMKNVDSLSSMHTKLRDAGRILFYHSTSSITSLEMIFPAAADSYAFVLAKLGE
;
A
#
# COMPACT_ATOMS: atom_id res chain seq x y z
N MET A 1 23.44 -27.72 0.15
CA MET A 1 24.42 -26.94 0.96
C MET A 1 24.44 -25.44 0.67
N ILE A 2 24.02 -24.97 -0.50
CA ILE A 2 24.05 -23.54 -0.91
C ILE A 2 23.30 -22.61 0.05
N PHE A 3 22.03 -22.91 0.36
CA PHE A 3 21.16 -21.92 1.01
C PHE A 3 21.46 -21.57 2.48
N ILE A 4 22.26 -22.37 3.20
CA ILE A 4 22.63 -22.06 4.60
C ILE A 4 24.12 -21.65 4.69
N PHE A 5 25.00 -22.31 3.93
CA PHE A 5 26.42 -21.96 3.93
C PHE A 5 26.71 -20.67 3.15
N ASP A 6 26.05 -20.41 2.03
CA ASP A 6 26.18 -19.12 1.32
C ASP A 6 25.45 -17.99 2.06
N PHE A 7 24.47 -18.30 2.91
CA PHE A 7 23.78 -17.31 3.74
C PHE A 7 24.63 -16.83 4.91
N GLN A 8 25.32 -17.72 5.63
CA GLN A 8 26.27 -17.29 6.67
C GLN A 8 27.48 -16.55 6.08
N LYS A 9 27.97 -16.97 4.91
CA LYS A 9 29.08 -16.31 4.21
C LYS A 9 28.68 -14.95 3.63
N ALA A 10 27.46 -14.82 3.11
CA ALA A 10 26.88 -13.54 2.70
C ALA A 10 26.58 -12.63 3.90
N ALA A 11 26.00 -13.15 5.00
CA ALA A 11 25.75 -12.41 6.23
C ALA A 11 27.03 -11.90 6.90
N SER A 12 28.12 -12.67 6.84
CA SER A 12 29.46 -12.22 7.30
C SER A 12 30.04 -11.08 6.47
N LYS A 13 29.53 -10.87 5.25
CA LYS A 13 29.92 -9.77 4.35
C LYS A 13 28.87 -8.65 4.25
N SER A 14 27.62 -8.90 4.66
CA SER A 14 26.50 -7.95 4.53
C SER A 14 25.99 -7.38 5.85
N HIS A 15 26.54 -7.79 7.00
CA HIS A 15 26.06 -7.42 8.35
C HIS A 15 24.58 -7.75 8.63
N VAL A 16 23.87 -8.44 7.72
CA VAL A 16 22.47 -8.83 7.92
C VAL A 16 22.40 -10.28 8.39
N ASN A 17 22.19 -10.48 9.69
CA ASN A 17 21.84 -11.79 10.24
C ASN A 17 20.37 -12.07 9.92
N ILE A 18 20.08 -13.11 9.14
CA ILE A 18 18.70 -13.52 8.85
C ILE A 18 18.30 -14.61 9.86
N PRO A 19 17.41 -14.30 10.81
CA PRO A 19 16.96 -15.25 11.82
C PRO A 19 16.37 -16.53 11.20
N VAL A 20 16.53 -17.67 11.88
CA VAL A 20 15.94 -18.97 11.48
C VAL A 20 14.42 -18.88 11.38
N GLU A 21 13.84 -17.98 12.16
CA GLU A 21 12.43 -17.60 12.19
C GLU A 21 11.92 -17.06 10.84
N ARG A 22 12.83 -16.59 9.97
CA ARG A 22 12.51 -16.12 8.61
C ARG A 22 12.59 -17.22 7.54
N LEU A 23 12.99 -18.44 7.89
CA LEU A 23 13.08 -19.57 6.96
C LEU A 23 11.72 -20.23 6.73
N HIS A 24 11.51 -20.77 5.53
CA HIS A 24 10.22 -21.37 5.12
C HIS A 24 9.76 -22.51 6.04
N PHE A 25 10.68 -23.38 6.49
CA PHE A 25 10.32 -24.48 7.40
C PHE A 25 9.75 -23.95 8.73
N HIS A 26 10.30 -22.85 9.25
CA HIS A 26 9.87 -22.26 10.52
C HIS A 26 8.47 -21.65 10.38
N ARG A 27 8.17 -21.02 9.23
CA ARG A 27 6.82 -20.52 8.93
C ARG A 27 5.79 -21.64 8.82
N TRP A 28 6.13 -22.74 8.13
CA TRP A 28 5.26 -23.92 8.07
C TRP A 28 5.05 -24.55 9.43
N LEU A 29 6.09 -24.60 10.27
CA LEU A 29 6.00 -25.08 11.64
C LEU A 29 5.10 -24.20 12.52
N GLN A 30 5.27 -22.87 12.47
CA GLN A 30 4.39 -21.91 13.16
C GLN A 30 2.94 -22.04 12.69
N PHE A 31 2.74 -22.19 11.38
CA PHE A 31 1.41 -22.35 10.82
C PHE A 31 0.76 -23.66 11.27
N GLY A 32 1.52 -24.76 11.30
CA GLY A 32 1.07 -26.04 11.85
C GLY A 32 0.78 -26.02 13.35
N CYS A 33 1.42 -25.13 14.10
CA CYS A 33 1.16 -24.96 15.54
C CYS A 33 0.00 -23.99 15.86
N SER A 34 -0.58 -23.35 14.84
CA SER A 34 -1.64 -22.36 15.05
C SER A 34 -2.98 -23.03 15.42
N ASN A 35 -3.65 -22.51 16.46
CA ASN A 35 -4.85 -23.12 17.04
C ASN A 35 -5.99 -23.36 16.04
N ASN A 36 -6.19 -22.46 15.07
CA ASN A 36 -7.28 -22.54 14.08
C ASN A 36 -6.94 -23.46 12.89
N VAL A 37 -5.68 -23.86 12.76
CA VAL A 37 -5.17 -24.54 11.56
C VAL A 37 -5.17 -26.05 11.74
N LYS A 38 -4.87 -26.54 12.94
CA LYS A 38 -4.80 -27.98 13.24
C LYS A 38 -6.11 -28.73 12.95
N GLU A 39 -7.26 -28.08 13.12
CA GLU A 39 -8.58 -28.68 12.84
C GLU A 39 -9.07 -28.43 11.39
N HIS A 40 -8.27 -27.72 10.57
CA HIS A 40 -8.65 -27.43 9.20
C HIS A 40 -8.36 -28.62 8.27
N PRO A 41 -9.20 -28.90 7.26
CA PRO A 41 -8.98 -29.98 6.28
C PRO A 41 -7.66 -29.93 5.50
N ILE A 42 -6.98 -28.79 5.52
CA ILE A 42 -5.68 -28.56 4.84
C ILE A 42 -4.48 -28.89 5.74
N PHE A 43 -4.70 -29.21 7.02
CA PHE A 43 -3.62 -29.49 7.96
C PHE A 43 -2.65 -30.60 7.49
N PRO A 44 -3.11 -31.71 6.88
CA PRO A 44 -2.23 -32.71 6.29
C PRO A 44 -1.28 -32.15 5.23
N PHE A 45 -1.75 -31.21 4.40
CA PHE A 45 -0.93 -30.56 3.37
C PHE A 45 0.15 -29.67 3.99
N ILE A 46 -0.14 -29.01 5.10
CA ILE A 46 0.84 -28.21 5.85
C ILE A 46 1.96 -29.12 6.37
N LEU A 47 1.60 -30.27 6.93
CA LEU A 47 2.58 -31.26 7.40
C LEU A 47 3.37 -31.88 6.24
N GLN A 48 2.74 -32.12 5.09
CA GLN A 48 3.44 -32.57 3.88
C GLN A 48 4.51 -31.54 3.45
N ASN A 49 4.16 -30.25 3.38
CA ASN A 49 5.13 -29.20 3.05
C ASN A 49 6.27 -29.11 4.07
N LEU A 50 5.96 -29.26 5.36
CA LEU A 50 6.97 -29.34 6.41
C LEU A 50 7.86 -30.58 6.23
N ALA A 51 7.29 -31.75 5.91
CA ALA A 51 8.02 -32.99 5.62
C ALA A 51 9.02 -32.81 4.48
N ILE A 52 8.59 -32.19 3.38
CA ILE A 52 9.45 -31.91 2.22
C ILE A 52 10.64 -31.04 2.66
N HIS A 53 10.39 -29.98 3.44
CA HIS A 53 11.47 -29.13 3.93
C HIS A 53 12.44 -29.82 4.90
N LEU A 54 11.95 -30.77 5.70
CA LEU A 54 12.76 -31.52 6.66
C LEU A 54 13.56 -32.64 5.98
N TYR A 55 12.95 -33.41 5.09
CA TYR A 55 13.51 -34.69 4.63
C TYR A 55 14.02 -34.67 3.18
N SER A 56 13.74 -33.64 2.38
CA SER A 56 14.29 -33.54 1.02
C SER A 56 15.82 -33.54 0.99
N ARG A 57 16.38 -34.13 -0.07
CA ARG A 57 17.84 -34.19 -0.29
C ARG A 57 18.23 -33.19 -1.36
N LYS A 58 18.86 -32.10 -0.94
CA LYS A 58 19.32 -31.06 -1.85
C LYS A 58 20.69 -31.43 -2.41
N ASN A 59 20.77 -31.58 -3.74
CA ASN A 59 22.03 -31.71 -4.45
C ASN A 59 22.79 -30.38 -4.45
N TYR A 60 24.07 -30.40 -4.07
CA TYR A 60 24.98 -29.30 -4.36
C TYR A 60 26.30 -29.84 -4.90
N LEU A 61 26.64 -29.40 -6.11
CA LEU A 61 27.73 -29.96 -6.91
C LEU A 61 27.52 -31.47 -7.07
N THR A 62 28.24 -32.29 -6.32
CA THR A 62 28.19 -33.76 -6.34
C THR A 62 27.76 -34.39 -5.00
N THR A 63 27.48 -33.56 -3.99
CA THR A 63 27.12 -34.02 -2.65
C THR A 63 25.65 -33.74 -2.36
N LYS A 64 24.94 -34.75 -1.90
CA LYS A 64 23.57 -34.64 -1.39
C LYS A 64 23.61 -34.11 0.05
N PHE A 65 22.68 -33.23 0.42
CA PHE A 65 22.56 -32.70 1.77
C PHE A 65 21.10 -32.68 2.23
N CYS A 66 20.86 -33.02 3.50
CA CYS A 66 19.59 -32.83 4.18
C CYS A 66 19.77 -31.78 5.28
N PHE A 67 18.81 -30.86 5.40
CA PHE A 67 18.86 -29.82 6.43
C PHE A 67 17.97 -30.11 7.65
N GLY A 68 17.15 -31.16 7.60
CA GLY A 68 16.18 -31.48 8.65
C GLY A 68 16.80 -31.65 10.03
N GLU A 69 17.95 -32.33 10.13
CA GLU A 69 18.64 -32.50 11.42
C GLU A 69 18.98 -31.14 12.05
N LYS A 70 19.53 -30.21 11.26
CA LYS A 70 19.85 -28.85 11.73
C LYS A 70 18.61 -28.04 12.12
N TYR A 71 17.48 -28.29 11.46
CA TYR A 71 16.21 -27.64 11.78
C TYR A 71 15.60 -28.19 13.07
N LEU A 72 15.60 -29.51 13.23
CA LEU A 72 15.07 -30.19 14.43
C LEU A 72 15.89 -29.88 15.68
N THR A 73 17.23 -29.73 15.56
CA THR A 73 18.10 -29.38 16.69
C THR A 73 18.21 -27.89 16.97
N ASN A 74 17.55 -27.03 16.19
CA ASN A 74 17.64 -25.57 16.36
C ASN A 74 16.89 -25.10 17.61
N LEU A 75 17.57 -24.35 18.49
CA LEU A 75 17.00 -23.88 19.76
C LEU A 75 15.74 -23.01 19.61
N SER A 76 15.67 -22.16 18.59
CA SER A 76 14.49 -21.30 18.36
C SER A 76 13.26 -22.07 17.91
N SER A 77 13.44 -23.15 17.15
CA SER A 77 12.34 -23.93 16.56
C SER A 77 11.94 -25.14 17.42
N LYS A 78 12.80 -25.54 18.36
CA LYS A 78 12.60 -26.69 19.24
C LYS A 78 11.28 -26.65 20.02
N PRO A 79 10.85 -25.54 20.66
CA PRO A 79 9.59 -25.51 21.38
C PRO A 79 8.37 -25.79 20.49
N LEU A 80 8.39 -25.31 19.25
CA LEU A 80 7.31 -25.53 18.29
C LEU A 80 7.30 -26.97 17.77
N PHE A 81 8.47 -27.58 17.56
CA PHE A 81 8.53 -29.01 17.21
C PHE A 81 8.04 -29.91 18.36
N GLU A 82 8.36 -29.56 19.60
CA GLU A 82 7.86 -30.26 20.79
C GLU A 82 6.34 -30.09 20.93
N GLU A 83 5.81 -28.87 20.74
CA GLU A 83 4.37 -28.63 20.72
C GLU A 83 3.65 -29.42 19.63
N LEU A 84 4.17 -29.41 18.41
CA LEU A 84 3.62 -30.17 17.29
C LEU A 84 3.62 -31.67 17.59
N ARG A 85 4.76 -32.20 18.05
CA ARG A 85 4.97 -33.64 18.28
C ARG A 85 4.20 -34.18 19.48
N GLU A 86 4.22 -33.48 20.61
CA GLU A 86 3.75 -34.00 21.89
C GLU A 86 2.30 -33.63 22.19
N LYS A 87 1.78 -32.57 21.56
CA LYS A 87 0.42 -32.09 21.82
C LYS A 87 -0.47 -32.17 20.58
N ILE A 88 -0.06 -31.56 19.48
CA ILE A 88 -0.96 -31.36 18.33
C ILE A 88 -1.17 -32.67 17.57
N LEU A 89 -0.11 -33.37 17.17
CA LEU A 89 -0.24 -34.61 16.40
C LEU A 89 -1.00 -35.71 17.17
N PRO A 90 -0.76 -35.97 18.48
CA PRO A 90 -1.55 -36.95 19.23
C PRO A 90 -3.04 -36.57 19.35
N GLN A 91 -3.34 -35.28 19.54
CA GLN A 91 -4.73 -34.80 19.57
C GLN A 91 -5.43 -35.02 18.23
N MET A 92 -4.74 -34.74 17.12
CA MET A 92 -5.28 -34.89 15.78
C MET A 92 -5.39 -36.36 15.37
N GLU A 93 -4.43 -37.21 15.76
CA GLU A 93 -4.51 -38.67 15.59
C GLU A 93 -5.81 -39.22 16.20
N TYR A 94 -6.14 -38.81 17.43
CA TYR A 94 -7.35 -39.26 18.13
C TYR A 94 -8.66 -38.77 17.49
N LYS A 95 -8.68 -37.54 16.97
CA LYS A 95 -9.89 -36.90 16.43
C LYS A 95 -10.23 -37.27 14.98
N SER A 96 -9.31 -37.89 14.26
CA SER A 96 -9.39 -38.02 12.78
C SER A 96 -9.80 -39.41 12.31
N GLU A 97 -10.24 -39.50 11.06
CA GLU A 97 -10.54 -40.78 10.41
C GLU A 97 -9.29 -41.67 10.31
N LYS A 98 -9.48 -43.00 10.25
CA LYS A 98 -8.39 -43.98 10.33
C LYS A 98 -7.22 -43.72 9.37
N GLY A 99 -7.49 -43.30 8.12
CA GLY A 99 -6.45 -43.02 7.13
C GLY A 99 -5.62 -41.76 7.46
N ILE A 100 -6.26 -40.70 7.90
CA ILE A 100 -5.61 -39.43 8.28
C ILE A 100 -4.92 -39.56 9.65
N SER A 101 -5.52 -40.32 10.57
CA SER A 101 -4.95 -40.67 11.87
C SER A 101 -3.60 -41.38 11.72
N LEU A 102 -3.51 -42.35 10.80
CA LEU A 102 -2.26 -43.05 10.49
C LEU A 102 -1.18 -42.08 9.96
N PHE A 103 -1.56 -41.08 9.16
CA PHE A 103 -0.65 -40.05 8.68
C PHE A 103 -0.08 -39.19 9.81
N TYR A 104 -0.91 -38.73 10.76
CA TYR A 104 -0.42 -37.96 11.91
C TYR A 104 0.50 -38.78 12.81
N LYS A 105 0.17 -40.06 13.03
CA LYS A 105 1.01 -40.98 13.76
C LYS A 105 2.37 -41.20 13.09
N ALA A 106 2.37 -41.41 11.78
CA ALA A 106 3.58 -41.55 10.97
C ALA A 106 4.44 -40.29 11.05
N PHE A 107 3.84 -39.11 10.86
CA PHE A 107 4.57 -37.85 10.94
C PHE A 107 5.20 -37.60 12.32
N ALA A 108 4.48 -37.93 13.40
CA ALA A 108 5.02 -37.86 14.77
C ALA A 108 6.19 -38.84 14.98
N GLN A 109 6.10 -40.05 14.43
CA GLN A 109 7.20 -41.02 14.42
C GLN A 109 8.42 -40.46 13.68
N TRP A 110 8.23 -39.81 12.52
CA TRP A 110 9.33 -39.25 11.75
C TRP A 110 10.05 -38.12 12.51
N LEU A 111 9.30 -37.19 13.10
CA LEU A 111 9.87 -36.10 13.92
C LEU A 111 10.67 -36.61 15.13
N SER A 112 10.31 -37.79 15.64
CA SER A 112 11.01 -38.42 16.77
C SER A 112 12.32 -39.10 16.37
N ASN A 113 12.57 -39.26 15.06
CA ASN A 113 13.69 -40.04 14.53
C ASN A 113 14.58 -39.17 13.62
N PRO A 114 15.49 -38.37 14.19
CA PRO A 114 16.38 -37.50 13.40
C PRO A 114 17.31 -38.26 12.46
N LYS A 115 17.50 -39.57 12.66
CA LYS A 115 18.27 -40.45 11.78
C LYS A 115 17.73 -40.46 10.33
N ILE A 116 16.44 -40.19 10.14
CA ILE A 116 15.82 -40.07 8.80
C ILE A 116 16.46 -38.93 8.01
N CYS A 117 17.04 -37.92 8.65
CA CYS A 117 17.76 -36.83 7.97
C CYS A 117 19.17 -37.22 7.51
N SER A 118 19.68 -38.39 7.89
CA SER A 118 21.03 -38.83 7.49
C SER A 118 21.14 -39.09 5.98
N MET A 119 22.27 -38.72 5.39
CA MET A 119 22.48 -38.83 3.94
C MET A 119 22.47 -40.27 3.42
N SER A 120 22.91 -41.22 4.24
CA SER A 120 22.96 -42.66 3.96
C SER A 120 21.78 -43.41 4.55
N PHE A 121 20.71 -42.70 4.90
CA PHE A 121 19.53 -43.35 5.46
C PHE A 121 18.79 -44.14 4.39
N HIS A 122 18.68 -45.46 4.60
CA HIS A 122 18.01 -46.39 3.69
C HIS A 122 17.06 -47.37 4.40
N ALA A 123 17.00 -47.34 5.74
CA ALA A 123 16.17 -48.24 6.55
C ALA A 123 14.74 -47.69 6.71
N PHE A 124 14.02 -47.52 5.59
CA PHE A 124 12.68 -46.95 5.59
C PHE A 124 11.61 -47.90 6.14
N ASP A 125 11.83 -49.22 6.05
CA ASP A 125 10.86 -50.27 6.42
C ASP A 125 10.42 -50.24 7.91
N ASP A 126 11.20 -49.59 8.78
CA ASP A 126 10.90 -49.42 10.20
C ASP A 126 9.88 -48.29 10.50
N PHE A 127 9.46 -47.54 9.47
CA PHE A 127 8.64 -46.35 9.60
C PHE A 127 7.23 -46.53 9.05
N LEU A 128 6.23 -45.95 9.72
CA LEU A 128 4.90 -45.86 9.17
C LEU A 128 4.89 -44.94 7.94
N LEU A 129 4.13 -45.35 6.92
CA LEU A 129 4.03 -44.64 5.63
C LEU A 129 5.41 -44.32 5.02
N ASP A 130 6.32 -45.26 5.15
CA ASP A 130 7.69 -45.22 4.65
C ASP A 130 7.81 -44.79 3.18
N HIS A 131 6.91 -45.28 2.32
CA HIS A 131 6.83 -44.91 0.90
C HIS A 131 6.74 -43.40 0.66
N LEU A 132 6.10 -42.64 1.57
CA LEU A 132 6.02 -41.18 1.48
C LEU A 132 7.38 -40.50 1.74
N LEU A 133 8.17 -41.03 2.67
CA LEU A 133 9.55 -40.58 2.89
C LEU A 133 10.43 -40.93 1.68
N GLN A 134 10.22 -42.11 1.10
CA GLN A 134 10.94 -42.53 -0.11
C GLN A 134 10.64 -41.60 -1.29
N PHE A 135 9.38 -41.18 -1.49
CA PHE A 135 9.02 -40.17 -2.49
C PHE A 135 9.74 -38.83 -2.26
N ILE A 136 9.75 -38.32 -1.02
CA ILE A 136 10.46 -37.07 -0.69
C ILE A 136 11.97 -37.19 -0.99
N VAL A 137 12.58 -38.33 -0.69
CA VAL A 137 14.02 -38.56 -0.93
C VAL A 137 14.34 -38.72 -2.42
N ALA A 138 13.37 -39.20 -3.21
CA ALA A 138 13.44 -39.30 -4.66
C ALA A 138 13.10 -37.98 -5.40
N ASP A 139 12.90 -36.87 -4.67
CA ASP A 139 12.43 -35.58 -5.18
C ASP A 139 11.05 -35.65 -5.88
N ASP A 140 10.22 -36.61 -5.48
CA ASP A 140 8.81 -36.71 -5.88
C ASP A 140 7.93 -36.00 -4.84
N PHE A 141 7.35 -34.86 -5.25
CA PHE A 141 6.56 -33.97 -4.39
C PHE A 141 5.09 -33.87 -4.82
N HIS A 142 4.55 -34.90 -5.48
CA HIS A 142 3.12 -34.91 -5.77
C HIS A 142 2.29 -34.75 -4.47
N PRO A 143 1.28 -33.85 -4.44
CA PRO A 143 0.44 -33.67 -3.27
C PRO A 143 -0.27 -34.96 -2.88
N TRP A 144 -0.24 -35.31 -1.59
CA TRP A 144 -0.89 -36.53 -1.07
C TRP A 144 -2.34 -36.20 -0.70
N VAL A 145 -3.14 -36.03 -1.74
CA VAL A 145 -4.54 -35.57 -1.66
C VAL A 145 -5.43 -36.54 -0.87
N GLU A 146 -5.05 -37.82 -0.82
CA GLU A 146 -5.73 -38.87 -0.07
C GLU A 146 -5.78 -38.64 1.44
N TYR A 147 -4.87 -37.82 1.99
CA TYR A 147 -4.90 -37.45 3.41
C TYR A 147 -5.69 -36.17 3.67
N MET A 148 -6.19 -35.48 2.64
CA MET A 148 -7.01 -34.27 2.77
C MET A 148 -8.50 -34.60 2.60
N ASN A 149 -9.36 -34.01 3.44
CA ASN A 149 -10.81 -34.08 3.21
C ASN A 149 -11.21 -33.05 2.13
N ILE A 150 -11.03 -33.44 0.87
CA ILE A 150 -11.32 -32.58 -0.29
C ILE A 150 -12.79 -32.25 -0.41
N ASP A 151 -13.69 -33.15 0.00
CA ASP A 151 -15.12 -32.90 -0.05
C ASP A 151 -15.56 -31.89 1.00
N GLU A 152 -14.98 -31.93 2.21
CA GLU A 152 -15.17 -30.87 3.19
C GLU A 152 -14.58 -29.54 2.72
N LEU A 153 -13.41 -29.54 2.07
CA LEU A 153 -12.82 -28.33 1.50
C LEU A 153 -13.70 -27.72 0.40
N ARG A 154 -14.19 -28.55 -0.53
CA ARG A 154 -15.14 -28.13 -1.58
C ARG A 154 -16.43 -27.60 -0.97
N LYS A 155 -16.94 -28.24 0.08
CA LYS A 155 -18.13 -27.78 0.80
C LYS A 155 -17.89 -26.42 1.46
N LYS A 156 -16.78 -26.23 2.17
CA LYS A 156 -16.40 -24.93 2.77
C LYS A 156 -16.26 -23.84 1.72
N ILE A 157 -15.57 -24.11 0.60
CA ILE A 157 -15.47 -23.18 -0.53
C ILE A 157 -16.86 -22.87 -1.10
N SER A 158 -17.72 -23.88 -1.26
CA SER A 158 -19.09 -23.68 -1.75
C SER A 158 -19.93 -22.85 -0.77
N ASP A 159 -19.78 -23.06 0.53
CA ASP A 159 -20.51 -22.33 1.56
C ASP A 159 -19.99 -20.89 1.71
N GLU A 160 -18.68 -20.66 1.59
CA GLU A 160 -18.08 -19.32 1.48
C GLU A 160 -18.51 -18.61 0.20
N GLN A 161 -18.57 -19.32 -0.93
CA GLN A 161 -19.12 -18.78 -2.18
C GLN A 161 -20.59 -18.42 -2.02
N LYS A 162 -21.41 -19.26 -1.38
CA LYS A 162 -22.81 -18.94 -1.07
C LYS A 162 -22.91 -17.73 -0.14
N LEU A 163 -22.06 -17.64 0.87
CA LEU A 163 -22.01 -16.50 1.79
C LEU A 163 -21.59 -15.21 1.07
N TYR A 164 -20.60 -15.29 0.18
CA TYR A 164 -20.15 -14.19 -0.66
C TYR A 164 -21.26 -13.75 -1.62
N ILE A 165 -21.89 -14.69 -2.34
CA ILE A 165 -23.07 -14.47 -3.18
C ILE A 165 -24.18 -13.80 -2.35
N PHE A 166 -24.48 -14.33 -1.16
CA PHE A 166 -25.49 -13.79 -0.26
C PHE A 166 -25.16 -12.37 0.20
N ALA A 167 -23.94 -12.11 0.66
CA ALA A 167 -23.48 -10.80 1.11
C ALA A 167 -23.43 -9.77 -0.04
N CYS A 168 -23.02 -10.18 -1.24
CA CYS A 168 -22.98 -9.33 -2.43
C CYS A 168 -24.37 -9.09 -3.04
N HIS A 169 -25.36 -9.95 -2.79
CA HIS A 169 -26.70 -9.85 -3.38
C HIS A 169 -27.82 -9.46 -2.40
N LEU A 170 -27.56 -9.39 -1.09
CA LEU A 170 -28.52 -8.96 -0.07
C LEU A 170 -28.71 -7.44 0.07
N GLY A 171 -28.10 -6.63 -0.79
CA GLY A 171 -28.46 -5.21 -0.90
C GLY A 171 -29.73 -4.96 -1.75
N SER A 172 -30.25 -5.98 -2.45
CA SER A 172 -31.35 -5.80 -3.40
C SER A 172 -32.41 -6.89 -3.23
N LEU A 173 -33.24 -6.75 -2.21
CA LEU A 173 -34.48 -7.52 -1.97
C LEU A 173 -35.60 -7.17 -2.98
N VAL A 174 -35.29 -7.03 -4.26
CA VAL A 174 -36.31 -6.96 -5.32
C VAL A 174 -35.83 -7.73 -6.55
N VAL A 175 -35.94 -9.06 -6.48
CA VAL A 175 -36.30 -9.82 -7.68
C VAL A 175 -37.31 -10.87 -7.23
N SER A 176 -38.58 -10.49 -7.17
CA SER A 176 -39.64 -11.49 -7.39
C SER A 176 -39.34 -12.13 -8.74
N PRO A 177 -38.98 -13.43 -8.82
CA PRO A 177 -38.72 -14.03 -10.12
C PRO A 177 -40.03 -13.97 -10.91
N PRO A 178 -40.06 -13.37 -12.12
CA PRO A 178 -41.26 -13.42 -12.92
C PRO A 178 -41.56 -14.88 -13.22
N ILE A 179 -42.78 -15.31 -12.92
CA ILE A 179 -43.27 -16.67 -13.19
C ILE A 179 -43.05 -16.95 -14.68
N ILE A 180 -42.21 -17.96 -14.97
CA ILE A 180 -41.81 -18.30 -16.33
C ILE A 180 -42.98 -18.98 -17.04
N ARG A 181 -43.57 -18.31 -18.03
CA ARG A 181 -44.42 -18.95 -19.05
C ARG A 181 -43.69 -18.91 -20.39
N ALA A 182 -42.76 -19.85 -20.60
CA ALA A 182 -42.17 -20.08 -21.92
C ALA A 182 -43.05 -21.08 -22.69
N ARG A 183 -43.45 -20.75 -23.92
CA ARG A 183 -44.31 -21.62 -24.74
C ARG A 183 -43.53 -22.65 -25.56
N ASN A 184 -42.23 -22.45 -25.75
CA ASN A 184 -41.37 -23.36 -26.49
C ASN A 184 -39.90 -23.29 -26.04
N PHE A 185 -39.14 -24.31 -26.45
CA PHE A 185 -37.75 -24.53 -26.07
C PHE A 185 -36.82 -23.39 -26.53
N THR A 186 -37.08 -22.82 -27.70
CA THR A 186 -36.27 -21.72 -28.25
C THR A 186 -36.37 -20.46 -27.38
N GLN A 187 -37.58 -20.10 -26.91
CA GLN A 187 -37.76 -18.98 -25.98
C GLN A 187 -37.08 -19.22 -24.62
N LEU A 188 -37.09 -20.48 -24.16
CA LEU A 188 -36.40 -20.88 -22.94
C LEU A 188 -34.88 -20.65 -23.07
N ILE A 189 -34.27 -21.10 -24.17
CA ILE A 189 -32.82 -20.96 -24.47
C ILE A 189 -32.43 -19.48 -24.62
N THR A 190 -33.26 -18.65 -25.26
CA THR A 190 -33.00 -17.21 -25.40
C THR A 190 -33.08 -16.47 -24.06
N GLN A 191 -33.93 -16.95 -23.13
CA GLN A 191 -34.01 -16.40 -21.78
C GLN A 191 -32.83 -16.86 -20.90
N PHE A 192 -32.32 -18.09 -21.09
CA PHE A 192 -31.11 -18.58 -20.41
C PHE A 192 -29.84 -17.88 -20.89
N SER A 193 -29.70 -17.63 -22.20
CA SER A 193 -28.55 -16.90 -22.76
C SER A 193 -28.48 -15.43 -22.30
N LYS A 194 -29.62 -14.77 -22.06
CA LYS A 194 -29.67 -13.45 -21.41
C LYS A 194 -29.26 -13.47 -19.93
N ARG A 195 -29.40 -14.61 -19.24
CA ARG A 195 -28.96 -14.80 -17.84
C ARG A 195 -27.51 -15.27 -17.73
N SER A 196 -26.92 -15.75 -18.82
CA SER A 196 -25.51 -16.18 -18.91
C SER A 196 -24.56 -15.04 -19.30
N GLN A 197 -24.95 -13.78 -19.03
CA GLN A 197 -24.01 -12.67 -19.02
C GLN A 197 -23.59 -12.48 -17.57
N ALA A 198 -22.28 -12.42 -17.31
CA ALA A 198 -21.80 -11.93 -16.03
C ALA A 198 -22.55 -10.64 -15.71
N LEU A 199 -23.11 -10.52 -14.50
CA LEU A 199 -23.69 -9.26 -14.08
C LEU A 199 -22.62 -8.18 -14.29
N PRO A 200 -22.97 -6.99 -14.80
CA PRO A 200 -22.03 -5.89 -14.87
C PRO A 200 -21.37 -5.72 -13.50
N TYR A 201 -20.09 -5.33 -13.49
CA TYR A 201 -19.35 -5.08 -12.26
C TYR A 201 -20.25 -4.39 -11.23
N PRO A 202 -20.25 -4.84 -9.96
CA PRO A 202 -21.05 -4.19 -8.94
C PRO A 202 -20.78 -2.70 -9.03
N VAL A 203 -21.85 -1.92 -9.27
CA VAL A 203 -21.75 -0.47 -9.34
C VAL A 203 -21.16 -0.06 -8.00
N ILE A 204 -19.89 0.38 -8.02
CA ILE A 204 -19.24 0.91 -6.82
C ILE A 204 -20.21 1.96 -6.30
N PRO A 205 -20.71 1.84 -5.04
CA PRO A 205 -21.66 2.80 -4.52
C PRO A 205 -21.04 4.19 -4.67
N LEU A 206 -21.59 4.97 -5.61
CA LEU A 206 -21.17 6.34 -5.86
C LEU A 206 -21.59 7.13 -4.62
N HIS A 207 -20.66 7.29 -3.69
CA HIS A 207 -20.86 8.23 -2.59
C HIS A 207 -21.05 9.62 -3.20
N PRO A 208 -22.04 10.44 -2.78
CA PRO A 208 -22.28 11.76 -3.37
C PRO A 208 -21.07 12.71 -3.35
N THR A 209 -20.09 12.42 -2.49
CA THR A 209 -18.83 13.18 -2.38
C THR A 209 -17.69 12.60 -3.22
N LEU A 210 -17.87 11.44 -3.84
CA LEU A 210 -16.87 10.88 -4.75
C LEU A 210 -17.08 11.45 -6.16
N PRO A 211 -16.00 11.84 -6.85
CA PRO A 211 -16.04 12.22 -8.25
C PRO A 211 -16.75 11.18 -9.11
N GLN A 212 -17.80 11.59 -9.83
CA GLN A 212 -18.43 10.71 -10.82
C GLN A 212 -17.51 10.55 -12.01
N GLU A 213 -17.38 9.32 -12.50
CA GLU A 213 -16.63 9.05 -13.73
C GLU A 213 -17.29 9.81 -14.90
N ILE A 214 -16.51 10.61 -15.61
CA ILE A 214 -17.01 11.32 -16.79
C ILE A 214 -17.29 10.27 -17.89
N PRO A 215 -18.53 10.21 -18.40
CA PRO A 215 -18.84 9.35 -19.53
C PRO A 215 -18.07 9.87 -20.75
N PHE A 216 -17.05 9.11 -21.14
CA PHE A 216 -16.21 9.40 -22.29
C PHE A 216 -16.05 8.11 -23.09
N ASP A 217 -16.97 7.92 -24.03
CA ASP A 217 -17.01 6.76 -24.91
C ASP A 217 -16.42 7.09 -26.29
N LEU A 218 -16.33 6.07 -27.14
CA LEU A 218 -15.81 6.21 -28.50
C LEU A 218 -16.62 7.23 -29.34
N SER A 219 -17.92 7.39 -29.06
CA SER A 219 -18.78 8.33 -29.79
C SER A 219 -18.45 9.79 -29.47
N ILE A 220 -18.08 10.06 -28.21
CA ILE A 220 -17.61 11.35 -27.73
C ILE A 220 -16.19 11.61 -28.24
N ALA A 221 -15.30 10.62 -28.14
CA ALA A 221 -13.90 10.72 -28.58
C ALA A 221 -13.78 11.02 -30.08
N CYS A 222 -14.60 10.38 -30.92
CA CYS A 222 -14.60 10.59 -32.38
C CYS A 222 -15.29 11.90 -32.83
N ASN A 223 -15.89 12.67 -31.91
CA ASN A 223 -16.54 13.93 -32.23
C ASN A 223 -15.76 15.09 -31.58
N SER A 224 -14.98 15.80 -32.39
CA SER A 224 -14.11 16.88 -31.93
C SER A 224 -14.80 17.91 -31.04
N ARG A 225 -16.04 18.30 -31.34
CA ARG A 225 -16.79 19.27 -30.53
C ARG A 225 -17.25 18.70 -29.19
N ARG A 226 -17.69 17.43 -29.17
CA ARG A 226 -18.12 16.74 -27.94
C ARG A 226 -16.95 16.36 -27.05
N CYS A 227 -15.79 16.08 -27.64
CA CYS A 227 -14.54 15.80 -26.94
C CYS A 227 -13.91 17.09 -26.36
N LEU A 228 -13.84 18.16 -27.14
CA LEU A 228 -13.23 19.43 -26.72
C LEU A 228 -14.01 20.11 -25.59
N LYS A 229 -15.34 20.05 -25.57
CA LYS A 229 -16.16 20.74 -24.57
C LYS A 229 -15.82 20.36 -23.11
N PRO A 230 -15.84 19.08 -22.70
CA PRO A 230 -15.47 18.70 -21.33
C PRO A 230 -13.99 18.94 -21.05
N TYR A 231 -13.12 18.72 -22.04
CA TYR A 231 -11.68 18.96 -21.92
C TYR A 231 -11.36 20.43 -21.63
N ALA A 232 -11.90 21.35 -22.43
CA ALA A 232 -11.73 22.79 -22.28
C ALA A 232 -12.31 23.31 -20.96
N ALA A 233 -13.40 22.72 -20.48
CA ALA A 233 -13.98 23.08 -19.18
C ALA A 233 -13.00 22.79 -18.04
N HIS A 234 -12.43 21.58 -17.97
CA HIS A 234 -11.43 21.24 -16.95
C HIS A 234 -10.16 22.08 -17.08
N LEU A 235 -9.67 22.28 -18.31
CA LEU A 235 -8.50 23.10 -18.54
C LEU A 235 -8.69 24.53 -18.03
N ARG A 236 -9.87 25.12 -18.27
CA ARG A 236 -10.22 26.47 -17.78
C ARG A 236 -10.27 26.55 -16.26
N GLU A 237 -10.86 25.57 -15.57
CA GLU A 237 -10.89 25.57 -14.10
C GLU A 237 -9.48 25.45 -13.50
N ILE A 238 -8.60 24.65 -14.12
CA ILE A 238 -7.19 24.55 -13.71
C ILE A 238 -6.45 25.88 -13.96
N SER A 239 -6.66 26.52 -15.12
CA SER A 239 -6.07 27.83 -15.41
C SER A 239 -6.54 28.90 -14.42
N GLU A 240 -7.80 28.89 -14.03
CA GLU A 240 -8.32 29.82 -13.03
C GLU A 240 -7.70 29.57 -11.65
N ALA A 241 -7.55 28.30 -11.25
CA ALA A 241 -6.85 27.93 -10.02
C ALA A 241 -5.38 28.40 -10.03
N ALA A 242 -4.70 28.27 -11.17
CA ALA A 242 -3.32 28.76 -11.33
C ALA A 242 -3.23 30.29 -11.17
N ARG A 243 -4.18 31.05 -11.73
CA ARG A 243 -4.23 32.51 -11.54
C ARG A 243 -4.41 32.88 -10.07
N VAL A 244 -5.33 32.22 -9.38
CA VAL A 244 -5.55 32.44 -7.94
C VAL A 244 -4.28 32.12 -7.14
N PHE A 245 -3.56 31.04 -7.49
CA PHE A 245 -2.28 30.69 -6.88
C PHE A 245 -1.21 31.78 -7.08
N VAL A 246 -1.09 32.31 -8.29
CA VAL A 246 -0.12 33.38 -8.58
C VAL A 246 -0.49 34.66 -7.83
N SER A 247 -1.75 35.06 -7.84
CA SER A 247 -2.21 36.26 -7.10
C SER A 247 -2.11 36.11 -5.58
N ALA A 248 -2.12 34.89 -5.05
CA ALA A 248 -1.91 34.64 -3.63
C ALA A 248 -0.49 35.01 -3.18
N LYS A 249 0.50 34.93 -4.09
CA LYS A 249 1.88 35.36 -3.80
C LYS A 249 1.91 36.83 -3.36
N ASP A 250 1.26 37.71 -4.13
CA ASP A 250 1.22 39.15 -3.85
C ASP A 250 0.57 39.42 -2.48
N GLN A 251 -0.47 38.67 -2.12
CA GLN A 251 -1.11 38.78 -0.81
C GLN A 251 -0.18 38.35 0.34
N MET A 252 0.61 37.30 0.13
CA MET A 252 1.58 36.85 1.14
C MET A 252 2.73 37.86 1.29
N GLU A 253 3.19 38.47 0.19
CA GLU A 253 4.22 39.51 0.21
C GLU A 253 3.75 40.74 1.00
N ILE A 254 2.49 41.19 0.82
CA ILE A 254 1.93 42.31 1.62
C ILE A 254 1.96 42.00 3.12
N LEU A 255 1.62 40.77 3.53
CA LEU A 255 1.67 40.37 4.94
C LEU A 255 3.10 40.24 5.47
N ASP A 256 4.02 39.78 4.62
CA ASP A 256 5.44 39.69 4.95
C ASP A 256 6.07 41.07 5.11
N ASP A 257 5.74 42.03 4.25
CA ASP A 257 6.16 43.43 4.34
C ASP A 257 5.60 44.11 5.60
N GLU A 258 4.32 43.88 5.93
CA GLU A 258 3.72 44.38 7.16
C GLU A 258 4.47 43.85 8.40
N TYR A 259 4.83 42.57 8.40
CA TYR A 259 5.59 41.97 9.50
C TYR A 259 6.99 42.59 9.63
N VAL A 260 7.70 42.77 8.51
CA VAL A 260 9.03 43.40 8.50
C VAL A 260 8.92 44.86 8.97
N GLY A 261 7.83 45.55 8.62
CA GLY A 261 7.52 46.89 9.09
C GLY A 261 7.39 47.02 10.61
N TYR A 262 7.01 45.95 11.33
CA TYR A 262 6.97 45.94 12.80
C TYR A 262 8.34 45.76 13.47
N TYR A 263 9.34 45.24 12.75
CA TYR A 263 10.63 44.87 13.34
C TYR A 263 11.40 46.06 13.96
N PRO A 264 11.43 47.25 13.32
CA PRO A 264 12.08 48.43 13.91
C PRO A 264 11.45 48.89 15.23
N ASP A 265 10.14 48.69 15.39
CA ASP A 265 9.37 49.15 16.56
C ASP A 265 9.40 48.15 17.73
N LEU A 266 9.90 46.93 17.50
CA LEU A 266 9.96 45.87 18.51
C LEU A 266 10.76 46.26 19.75
N TYR A 267 11.73 47.16 19.57
CA TYR A 267 12.57 47.71 20.62
C TYR A 267 12.48 49.24 20.64
N GLY A 268 11.80 49.78 21.65
CA GLY A 268 11.71 51.22 21.87
C GLY A 268 12.80 51.74 22.80
N LYS A 269 13.24 52.99 22.59
CA LYS A 269 14.06 53.69 23.58
C LYS A 269 13.19 54.04 24.79
N SER A 270 13.62 53.64 25.98
CA SER A 270 12.97 54.00 27.24
C SER A 270 13.99 54.48 28.27
N ALA A 271 13.65 55.52 29.02
CA ALA A 271 14.46 55.96 30.15
C ALA A 271 14.32 54.94 31.28
N THR A 272 15.43 54.41 31.76
CA THR A 272 15.49 53.47 32.88
C THR A 272 16.50 53.97 33.90
N GLU A 273 16.17 53.86 35.18
CA GLU A 273 17.09 54.23 36.27
C GLU A 273 18.04 53.07 36.54
N LEU A 274 19.34 53.36 36.50
CA LEU A 274 20.40 52.39 36.76
C LEU A 274 21.15 52.81 38.03
N ALA A 275 21.16 51.92 39.02
CA ALA A 275 21.91 52.13 40.25
C ALA A 275 23.40 51.85 40.00
N ILE A 276 24.23 52.87 40.10
CA ILE A 276 25.69 52.77 40.04
C ILE A 276 26.28 52.87 41.43
N VAL A 277 27.20 51.97 41.74
CA VAL A 277 27.93 51.97 43.02
C VAL A 277 29.27 52.66 42.80
N LEU A 278 29.39 53.88 43.31
CA LEU A 278 30.62 54.66 43.29
C LEU A 278 31.55 54.14 44.39
N LYS A 279 32.75 53.71 43.98
CA LYS A 279 33.81 53.23 44.88
C LYS A 279 34.99 54.20 44.80
N CYS A 280 35.61 54.46 45.94
CA CYS A 280 36.85 55.25 45.99
C CYS A 280 37.95 54.51 45.22
N GLY A 281 38.59 55.16 44.24
CA GLY A 281 39.73 54.61 43.51
C GLY A 281 41.04 55.11 44.09
N THR A 282 41.86 54.22 44.65
CA THR A 282 43.29 54.48 44.87
C THR A 282 44.08 53.51 43.99
N ALA A 283 45.19 53.97 43.41
CA ALA A 283 46.04 53.21 42.47
C ALA A 283 46.61 51.90 43.06
N PHE A 284 46.45 51.66 44.37
CA PHE A 284 46.91 50.50 45.10
C PHE A 284 45.78 49.85 45.92
N GLY A 285 44.82 49.21 45.24
CA GLY A 285 44.17 47.97 45.69
C GLY A 285 43.39 47.89 47.02
N SER A 286 43.12 48.97 47.76
CA SER A 286 42.35 48.87 49.02
C SER A 286 40.83 48.87 48.79
N LYS A 287 40.10 47.95 49.45
CA LYS A 287 38.61 47.86 49.39
C LYS A 287 37.97 49.08 50.05
N CYS A 288 37.09 49.77 49.32
CA CYS A 288 36.33 50.94 49.79
C CYS A 288 35.41 50.60 50.98
N ALA A 289 35.51 51.37 52.07
CA ALA A 289 34.76 51.12 53.31
C ALA A 289 33.28 51.57 53.26
N HIS A 290 32.96 52.60 52.46
CA HIS A 290 31.61 53.17 52.38
C HIS A 290 31.26 53.52 50.92
N PRO A 291 30.95 52.52 50.08
CA PRO A 291 30.50 52.79 48.71
C PRO A 291 29.14 53.51 48.70
N ILE A 292 28.99 54.50 47.82
CA ILE A 292 27.75 55.26 47.65
C ILE A 292 27.01 54.75 46.42
N THR A 293 25.72 54.45 46.57
CA THR A 293 24.84 54.11 45.44
C THR A 293 24.18 55.38 44.93
N SER A 294 24.38 55.70 43.66
CA SER A 294 23.72 56.79 42.95
C SER A 294 22.85 56.22 41.85
N THR A 295 21.69 56.82 41.58
CA THR A 295 20.87 56.49 40.41
C THR A 295 21.22 57.40 39.25
N VAL A 296 21.34 56.83 38.05
CA VAL A 296 21.53 57.56 36.80
C VAL A 296 20.47 57.12 35.81
N ILE A 297 19.83 58.08 35.15
CA ILE A 297 18.86 57.80 34.09
C ILE A 297 19.64 57.46 32.83
N VAL A 298 19.43 56.26 32.31
CA VAL A 298 20.03 55.81 31.04
C VAL A 298 18.94 55.48 30.03
N THR A 299 19.24 55.70 28.76
CA THR A 299 18.37 55.26 27.67
C THR A 299 18.61 53.78 27.40
N ALA A 300 17.66 52.93 27.78
CA ALA A 300 17.71 51.50 27.52
C ALA A 300 16.77 51.12 26.37
N SER A 301 17.18 50.12 25.60
CA SER A 301 16.33 49.47 24.60
C SER A 301 15.35 48.54 25.32
N ARG A 302 14.06 48.82 25.22
CA ARG A 302 13.00 48.05 25.87
C ARG A 302 12.12 47.35 24.84
N TYR A 303 11.91 46.07 25.07
CA TYR A 303 11.03 45.23 24.26
C TYR A 303 9.57 45.69 24.36
N GLN A 304 8.90 45.84 23.22
CA GLN A 304 7.50 46.25 23.13
C GLN A 304 6.58 45.04 22.89
N THR A 305 5.93 44.56 23.96
CA THR A 305 4.98 43.43 23.90
C THR A 305 3.74 43.70 23.02
N SER A 306 3.34 44.96 22.88
CA SER A 306 2.25 45.35 21.97
C SER A 306 2.60 45.13 20.50
N ILE A 307 3.87 45.37 20.11
CA ILE A 307 4.38 45.13 18.76
C ILE A 307 4.54 43.63 18.52
N GLU A 308 5.07 42.89 19.50
CA GLU A 308 5.12 41.42 19.45
C GLU A 308 3.73 40.81 19.20
N ALA A 309 2.70 41.31 19.89
CA ALA A 309 1.32 40.83 19.70
C ALA A 309 0.82 41.07 18.26
N LYS A 310 1.12 42.23 17.67
CA LYS A 310 0.80 42.52 16.26
C LYS A 310 1.56 41.61 15.30
N MET A 311 2.84 41.36 15.55
CA MET A 311 3.66 40.44 14.76
C MET A 311 3.09 39.00 14.81
N LYS A 312 2.70 38.52 15.99
CA LYS A 312 2.04 37.20 16.15
C LYS A 312 0.70 37.14 15.42
N ALA A 313 -0.12 38.18 15.54
CA ALA A 313 -1.41 38.25 14.84
C ALA A 313 -1.26 38.24 13.32
N ASN A 314 -0.30 39.00 12.78
CA ASN A 314 0.04 38.97 11.36
C ASN A 314 0.50 37.56 10.91
N ARG A 315 1.38 36.89 11.68
CA ARG A 315 1.84 35.54 11.34
C ARG A 315 0.71 34.52 11.35
N GLN A 316 -0.22 34.63 12.30
CA GLN A 316 -1.41 33.80 12.32
C GLN A 316 -2.31 34.08 11.11
N LYS A 317 -2.53 35.36 10.77
CA LYS A 317 -3.31 35.76 9.60
C LYS A 317 -2.72 35.18 8.31
N ARG A 318 -1.40 35.33 8.11
CA ARG A 318 -0.67 34.74 6.98
C ARG A 318 -0.84 33.23 6.91
N SER A 319 -0.72 32.53 8.05
CA SER A 319 -0.92 31.08 8.09
C SER A 319 -2.35 30.67 7.71
N ASN A 320 -3.36 31.42 8.17
CA ASN A 320 -4.77 31.13 7.89
C ASN A 320 -5.10 31.38 6.41
N GLU A 321 -4.61 32.48 5.84
CA GLU A 321 -4.79 32.78 4.41
C GLU A 321 -4.12 31.72 3.54
N LEU A 322 -2.88 31.35 3.88
CA LEU A 322 -2.17 30.28 3.18
C LEU A 322 -2.95 28.96 3.23
N ALA A 323 -3.39 28.52 4.42
CA ALA A 323 -4.17 27.29 4.58
C ALA A 323 -5.48 27.31 3.80
N SER A 324 -6.17 28.46 3.77
CA SER A 324 -7.40 28.66 2.99
C SER A 324 -7.15 28.52 1.49
N ILE A 325 -6.07 29.13 0.99
CA ILE A 325 -5.64 29.03 -0.42
C ILE A 325 -5.31 27.56 -0.76
N TYR A 326 -4.55 26.86 0.09
CA TYR A 326 -4.21 25.44 -0.14
C TYR A 326 -5.46 24.55 -0.17
N SER A 327 -6.37 24.69 0.81
CA SER A 327 -7.58 23.86 0.88
C SER A 327 -8.50 24.08 -0.33
N LYS A 328 -8.67 25.33 -0.76
CA LYS A 328 -9.54 25.66 -1.90
C LYS A 328 -8.95 25.20 -3.23
N LEU A 329 -7.64 25.37 -3.43
CA LEU A 329 -7.01 25.12 -4.72
C LEU A 329 -6.70 23.65 -4.96
N PHE A 330 -6.12 22.94 -3.99
CA PHE A 330 -5.52 21.63 -4.28
C PHE A 330 -6.54 20.51 -4.47
N GLU A 331 -7.60 20.47 -3.66
CA GLU A 331 -8.63 19.42 -3.78
C GLU A 331 -9.38 19.54 -5.12
N GLN A 332 -9.83 20.74 -5.49
CA GLN A 332 -10.56 20.98 -6.73
C GLN A 332 -9.66 20.83 -7.97
N THR A 333 -8.42 21.31 -7.91
CA THR A 333 -7.47 21.17 -9.02
C THR A 333 -7.13 19.70 -9.26
N SER A 334 -6.88 18.91 -8.21
CA SER A 334 -6.53 17.49 -8.35
C SER A 334 -7.64 16.71 -9.08
N LEU A 335 -8.90 17.03 -8.79
CA LEU A 335 -10.05 16.47 -9.48
C LEU A 335 -10.07 16.85 -10.96
N HIS A 336 -9.84 18.12 -11.30
CA HIS A 336 -9.81 18.56 -12.69
C HIS A 336 -8.63 17.97 -13.47
N CYS A 337 -7.45 17.86 -12.84
CA CYS A 337 -6.28 17.18 -13.39
C CYS A 337 -6.56 15.71 -13.69
N ALA A 338 -7.09 14.96 -12.71
CA ALA A 338 -7.42 13.54 -12.90
C ALA A 338 -8.44 13.32 -14.03
N ASN A 339 -9.44 14.21 -14.15
CA ASN A 339 -10.42 14.14 -15.24
C ASN A 339 -9.81 14.47 -16.60
N LEU A 340 -8.92 15.46 -16.66
CA LEU A 340 -8.17 15.83 -17.85
C LEU A 340 -7.31 14.65 -18.32
N GLU A 341 -6.54 14.04 -17.42
CA GLU A 341 -5.71 12.86 -17.69
C GLU A 341 -6.54 11.65 -18.13
N ASN A 342 -7.68 11.40 -17.48
CA ASN A 342 -8.58 10.30 -17.82
C ASN A 342 -9.14 10.43 -19.24
N ILE A 343 -9.52 11.64 -19.67
CA ILE A 343 -9.95 11.90 -21.05
C ILE A 343 -8.85 11.49 -22.03
N ILE A 344 -7.60 11.88 -21.75
CA ILE A 344 -6.44 11.57 -22.61
C ILE A 344 -6.11 10.07 -22.61
N LEU A 345 -6.15 9.40 -21.46
CA LEU A 345 -5.94 7.96 -21.35
C LEU A 345 -6.99 7.17 -22.14
N LYS A 346 -8.27 7.51 -21.98
CA LYS A 346 -9.36 6.88 -22.74
C LYS A 346 -9.19 7.09 -24.23
N MET A 347 -8.82 8.30 -24.63
CA MET A 347 -8.56 8.64 -26.03
C MET A 347 -7.39 7.84 -26.61
N HIS A 348 -6.28 7.70 -25.87
CA HIS A 348 -5.14 6.88 -26.27
C HIS A 348 -5.52 5.40 -26.39
N ASN A 349 -6.29 4.88 -25.43
CA ASN A 349 -6.77 3.50 -25.46
C ASN A 349 -7.70 3.25 -26.66
N HIS A 350 -8.59 4.20 -26.98
CA HIS A 350 -9.41 4.12 -28.19
C HIS A 350 -8.55 4.13 -29.46
N MET A 351 -7.49 4.95 -29.52
CA MET A 351 -6.57 4.98 -30.66
C MET A 351 -5.87 3.63 -30.86
N LYS A 352 -5.36 3.01 -29.78
CA LYS A 352 -4.69 1.69 -29.85
C LYS A 352 -5.60 0.55 -30.28
N ASN A 353 -6.88 0.62 -29.93
CA ASN A 353 -7.84 -0.46 -30.14
C ASN A 353 -8.58 -0.36 -31.49
N VAL A 354 -8.38 0.71 -32.26
CA VAL A 354 -9.05 0.95 -33.54
C VAL A 354 -8.05 0.76 -34.67
N ASP A 355 -8.44 0.03 -35.72
CA ASP A 355 -7.59 -0.20 -36.89
C ASP A 355 -7.08 1.11 -37.51
N SER A 356 -5.78 1.19 -37.75
CA SER A 356 -5.10 2.40 -38.24
C SER A 356 -5.62 2.92 -39.59
N LEU A 357 -6.17 2.02 -40.41
CA LEU A 357 -6.74 2.32 -41.72
C LEU A 357 -8.21 2.75 -41.65
N SER A 358 -8.84 2.72 -40.47
CA SER A 358 -10.25 3.07 -40.32
C SER A 358 -10.48 4.58 -40.35
N SER A 359 -11.66 4.99 -40.82
CA SER A 359 -12.12 6.38 -40.74
C SER A 359 -12.26 6.86 -39.28
N MET A 360 -12.45 5.94 -38.32
CA MET A 360 -12.51 6.26 -36.90
C MET A 360 -11.15 6.62 -36.33
N HIS A 361 -10.07 5.93 -36.74
CA HIS A 361 -8.70 6.28 -36.36
C HIS A 361 -8.34 7.70 -36.83
N THR A 362 -8.75 8.07 -38.04
CA THR A 362 -8.57 9.45 -38.54
C THR A 362 -9.30 10.48 -37.68
N LYS A 363 -10.57 10.21 -37.31
CA LYS A 363 -11.36 11.10 -36.45
C LYS A 363 -10.77 11.26 -35.04
N LEU A 364 -10.28 10.17 -34.45
CA LEU A 364 -9.60 10.21 -33.15
C LEU A 364 -8.32 11.04 -33.23
N ARG A 365 -7.55 10.90 -34.32
CA ARG A 365 -6.32 11.68 -34.54
C ARG A 365 -6.62 13.17 -34.68
N ASP A 366 -7.65 13.52 -35.43
CA ASP A 366 -8.04 14.91 -35.63
C ASP A 366 -8.58 15.54 -34.33
N ALA A 367 -9.36 14.78 -33.55
CA ALA A 367 -9.77 15.21 -32.22
C ALA A 367 -8.55 15.42 -31.30
N GLY A 368 -7.55 14.52 -31.36
CA GLY A 368 -6.35 14.59 -30.51
C GLY A 368 -5.51 15.80 -30.81
N ARG A 369 -5.35 16.10 -32.10
CA ARG A 369 -4.72 17.35 -32.58
C ARG A 369 -5.43 18.59 -32.07
N ILE A 370 -6.76 18.60 -32.09
CA ILE A 370 -7.54 19.73 -31.57
C ILE A 370 -7.30 19.92 -30.07
N LEU A 371 -7.29 18.84 -29.29
CA LEU A 371 -6.96 18.92 -27.86
C LEU A 371 -5.53 19.40 -27.62
N PHE A 372 -4.57 18.91 -28.41
CA PHE A 372 -3.17 19.29 -28.31
C PHE A 372 -3.01 20.80 -28.53
N TYR A 373 -3.53 21.30 -29.66
CA TYR A 373 -3.45 22.72 -29.98
C TYR A 373 -4.20 23.57 -28.97
N HIS A 374 -5.38 23.15 -28.50
CA HIS A 374 -6.11 23.85 -27.46
C HIS A 374 -5.34 23.92 -26.15
N SER A 375 -4.60 22.86 -25.79
CA SER A 375 -3.74 22.85 -24.60
C SER A 375 -2.60 23.83 -24.75
N THR A 376 -1.87 23.76 -25.87
CA THR A 376 -0.74 24.66 -26.14
C THR A 376 -1.15 26.12 -26.27
N SER A 377 -2.38 26.42 -26.70
CA SER A 377 -2.89 27.80 -26.80
C SER A 377 -3.41 28.35 -25.49
N SER A 378 -3.81 27.48 -24.56
CA SER A 378 -4.47 27.89 -23.31
C SER A 378 -3.52 27.87 -22.10
N ILE A 379 -2.45 27.10 -22.16
CA ILE A 379 -1.43 27.01 -21.10
C ILE A 379 -0.36 28.08 -21.39
N THR A 380 -0.20 29.02 -20.47
CA THR A 380 0.85 30.04 -20.50
C THR A 380 1.91 29.75 -19.45
N SER A 381 2.91 30.63 -19.31
CA SER A 381 3.93 30.51 -18.26
C SER A 381 3.35 30.52 -16.84
N LEU A 382 2.18 31.13 -16.63
CA LEU A 382 1.52 31.20 -15.32
C LEU A 382 1.00 29.84 -14.86
N GLU A 383 0.40 29.08 -15.78
CA GLU A 383 -0.10 27.74 -15.48
C GLU A 383 1.05 26.73 -15.28
N MET A 384 2.20 26.93 -15.94
CA MET A 384 3.37 26.04 -15.81
C MET A 384 4.08 26.15 -14.46
N ILE A 385 3.99 27.30 -13.77
CA ILE A 385 4.57 27.47 -12.44
C ILE A 385 3.64 26.99 -11.32
N PHE A 386 2.43 26.51 -11.64
CA PHE A 386 1.48 25.97 -10.68
C PHE A 386 1.76 24.47 -10.41
N PRO A 387 2.34 24.11 -9.25
CA PRO A 387 2.86 22.76 -9.06
C PRO A 387 1.80 21.66 -9.08
N ALA A 388 0.56 21.98 -8.70
CA ALA A 388 -0.54 21.01 -8.65
C ALA A 388 -1.00 20.51 -10.02
N ALA A 389 -0.67 21.23 -11.10
CA ALA A 389 -1.11 20.91 -12.46
C ALA A 389 0.04 20.67 -13.44
N ALA A 390 1.28 21.03 -13.07
CA ALA A 390 2.45 20.93 -13.95
C ALA A 390 2.67 19.52 -14.51
N ASP A 391 2.59 18.48 -13.65
CA ASP A 391 2.76 17.09 -14.07
C ASP A 391 1.63 16.64 -15.00
N SER A 392 0.38 17.03 -14.72
CA SER A 392 -0.77 16.72 -15.56
C SER A 392 -0.66 17.37 -16.93
N TYR A 393 -0.18 18.62 -17.02
CA TYR A 393 0.08 19.27 -18.31
C TYR A 393 1.18 18.56 -19.09
N ALA A 394 2.29 18.21 -18.44
CA ALA A 394 3.36 17.45 -19.05
C ALA A 394 2.86 16.09 -19.57
N PHE A 395 2.06 15.38 -18.77
CA PHE A 395 1.43 14.12 -19.14
C PHE A 395 0.53 14.27 -20.36
N VAL A 396 -0.35 15.26 -20.39
CA VAL A 396 -1.27 15.46 -21.51
C VAL A 396 -0.54 15.84 -22.80
N LEU A 397 0.43 16.74 -22.73
CA LEU A 397 1.23 17.10 -23.90
C LEU A 397 2.05 15.92 -24.41
N ALA A 398 2.62 15.11 -23.52
CA ALA A 398 3.35 13.90 -23.89
C ALA A 398 2.44 12.88 -24.58
N LYS A 399 1.25 12.62 -24.02
CA LYS A 399 0.32 11.60 -24.55
C LYS A 399 -0.38 12.01 -25.82
N LEU A 400 -0.67 13.30 -26.01
CA LEU A 400 -1.23 13.81 -27.26
C LEU A 400 -0.17 14.02 -28.35
N GLY A 401 1.11 14.08 -27.97
CA GLY A 401 2.24 14.17 -28.88
C GLY A 401 2.75 12.82 -29.41
N GLU A 402 2.40 11.71 -28.74
CA GLU A 402 2.53 10.32 -29.24
C GLU A 402 1.63 10.10 -30.46
#